data_AF-A0A484IFA0-F1
#
_entry.id   AF-A0A484IFA0-F1
#
_cell.length_a   1.000
_cell.length_b   1.000
_cell.length_c   1.000
_cell.angle_alpha   90.00
_cell.angle_beta   90.00
_cell.angle_gamma   90.00
#
_symmetry.space_group_name_H-M   'P 1'
#
loop_
_entity.id
_entity.type
_entity.pdbx_description
1 polymer ?
#
loop_
_entity_poly.entity_id
_entity_poly.type
_entity_poly.pdbx_seq_one_letter_code
_entity_poly.pdbx_strand_id
1 'polypeptide(L)'
;MGNKIPHAIRIQVLNGLLSGTSHSDIAFSLGISKGTVSNILNECRKQGVVDIDLLRSFARKMKDQGLELNDLAFSLHLRNMLKILELSEEKLDEFLLALSIYNYKNNIQNPEKFIKEVKKVSDYVARLDVSIFDLVDYIEERKVELKKLEIEIYSAKMDLGMLKYRQKQIESHIKRASNNKTIENNTSIL
;
A
#
# COMPACT_ATOMS: atom_id res chain seq x y z
N MET A 1 -5.92 6.48 64.85
CA MET A 1 -5.12 5.41 64.23
C MET A 1 -5.67 5.21 62.82
N GLY A 2 -5.13 5.93 61.82
CA GLY A 2 -5.63 5.81 60.44
C GLY A 2 -5.01 4.60 59.76
N ASN A 3 -5.83 3.60 59.42
CA ASN A 3 -5.38 2.44 58.66
C ASN A 3 -4.75 2.90 57.34
N LYS A 4 -3.57 2.36 57.00
CA LYS A 4 -2.92 2.61 55.70
C LYS A 4 -3.91 2.27 54.58
N ILE A 5 -4.14 3.22 53.68
CA ILE A 5 -4.97 3.01 52.49
C ILE A 5 -4.37 1.83 51.71
N PRO A 6 -5.17 0.81 51.38
CA PRO A 6 -4.71 -0.32 50.58
C PRO A 6 -4.05 0.12 49.28
N HIS A 7 -2.93 -0.50 48.93
CA HIS A 7 -2.18 -0.19 47.70
C HIS A 7 -3.04 -0.33 46.43
N ALA A 8 -3.94 -1.30 46.40
CA ALA A 8 -4.89 -1.51 45.30
C ALA A 8 -5.78 -0.28 45.05
N ILE A 9 -6.28 0.36 46.11
CA ILE A 9 -7.12 1.57 46.01
C ILE A 9 -6.28 2.74 45.48
N ARG A 10 -5.02 2.86 45.89
CA ARG A 10 -4.11 3.89 45.37
C ARG A 10 -3.90 3.77 43.86
N ILE A 11 -3.66 2.55 43.37
CA ILE A 11 -3.53 2.29 41.92
C ILE A 11 -4.82 2.67 41.19
N GLN A 12 -5.99 2.26 41.70
CA GLN A 12 -7.26 2.55 41.04
C GLN A 12 -7.58 4.04 41.00
N VAL A 13 -7.25 4.79 42.06
CA VAL A 13 -7.37 6.25 42.07
C VAL A 13 -6.46 6.88 41.01
N LEU A 14 -5.21 6.45 40.90
CA LEU A 14 -4.26 6.93 39.89
C LEU A 14 -4.73 6.61 38.47
N ASN A 15 -5.19 5.39 38.22
CA ASN A 15 -5.72 4.97 36.93
C ASN A 15 -6.94 5.81 36.53
N GLY A 16 -7.90 5.99 37.44
CA GLY A 16 -9.07 6.85 37.19
C GLY A 16 -8.68 8.29 36.87
N LEU A 17 -7.61 8.78 37.50
CA LEU A 17 -7.06 10.11 37.23
C LEU A 17 -6.45 10.22 35.83
N LEU A 18 -5.65 9.23 35.43
CA LEU A 18 -5.00 9.13 34.12
C LEU A 18 -6.01 8.86 33.00
N SER A 19 -7.20 8.35 33.32
CA SER A 19 -8.33 8.23 32.39
C SER A 19 -9.19 9.51 32.29
N GLY A 20 -8.75 10.62 32.91
CA GLY A 20 -9.47 11.90 32.87
C GLY A 20 -10.76 11.95 33.69
N THR A 21 -10.99 11.00 34.61
CA THR A 21 -12.22 10.91 35.40
C THR A 21 -12.23 11.94 36.54
N SER A 22 -13.41 12.47 36.92
CA SER A 22 -13.50 13.49 37.97
C SER A 22 -13.17 12.90 39.36
N HIS A 23 -12.66 13.71 40.30
CA HIS A 23 -12.42 13.24 41.67
C HIS A 23 -13.70 12.74 42.35
N SER A 24 -14.85 13.32 41.99
CA SER A 24 -16.16 12.90 42.48
C SER A 24 -16.51 11.49 42.01
N ASP A 25 -16.28 11.22 40.72
CA ASP A 25 -16.67 9.96 40.11
C ASP A 25 -15.73 8.84 40.51
N ILE A 26 -14.44 9.14 40.70
CA ILE A 26 -13.45 8.21 41.28
C ILE A 26 -13.82 7.87 42.73
N ALA A 27 -14.20 8.88 43.52
CA ALA A 27 -14.64 8.66 44.90
C ALA A 27 -15.90 7.80 44.96
N PHE A 28 -16.86 8.08 44.08
CA PHE A 28 -18.11 7.31 43.96
C PHE A 28 -17.86 5.86 43.52
N SER A 29 -17.05 5.65 42.46
CA SER A 29 -16.80 4.31 41.91
C SER A 29 -16.02 3.40 42.85
N LEU A 30 -15.17 3.99 43.71
CA LEU A 30 -14.35 3.25 44.67
C LEU A 30 -14.96 3.19 46.08
N GLY A 31 -16.11 3.83 46.31
CA GLY A 31 -16.75 3.89 47.62
C GLY A 31 -15.91 4.60 48.69
N ILE A 32 -15.07 5.55 48.28
CA ILE A 32 -14.17 6.30 49.17
C ILE A 32 -14.58 7.77 49.24
N SER A 33 -14.12 8.48 50.28
CA SER A 33 -14.36 9.91 50.38
C SER A 33 -13.51 10.69 49.37
N LYS A 34 -14.01 11.83 48.88
CA LYS A 34 -13.22 12.81 48.10
C LYS A 34 -11.93 13.22 48.83
N GLY A 35 -11.98 13.36 50.15
CA GLY A 35 -10.81 13.69 50.96
C GLY A 35 -9.74 12.61 50.91
N THR A 36 -10.14 11.34 50.83
CA THR A 36 -9.24 10.19 50.66
C THR A 36 -8.53 10.24 49.31
N VAL A 37 -9.26 10.55 48.23
CA VAL A 37 -8.68 10.75 46.89
C VAL A 37 -7.65 11.89 46.91
N SER A 38 -8.00 13.04 47.49
CA SER A 38 -7.08 14.19 47.61
C SER A 38 -5.83 13.86 48.44
N ASN A 39 -5.97 13.06 49.51
CA ASN A 39 -4.83 12.63 50.32
C ASN A 39 -3.88 11.72 49.55
N ILE A 40 -4.41 10.74 48.80
CA ILE A 40 -3.60 9.85 47.95
C ILE A 40 -2.82 10.68 46.92
N LEU A 41 -3.48 11.65 46.29
CA LEU A 41 -2.83 12.52 45.31
C LEU A 41 -1.74 13.40 45.93
N ASN A 42 -1.99 13.97 47.11
CA ASN A 42 -0.99 14.75 47.84
C ASN A 42 0.21 13.89 48.28
N GLU A 43 -0.01 12.63 48.66
CA GLU A 43 1.07 11.68 48.93
C GLU A 43 1.90 11.40 47.68
N CYS A 44 1.27 11.17 46.52
CA CYS A 44 1.96 10.95 45.26
C CYS A 44 2.76 12.18 44.79
N ARG A 45 2.21 13.39 44.96
CA ARG A 45 2.93 14.66 44.68
C ARG A 45 4.19 14.79 45.53
N LYS A 46 4.11 14.47 46.83
CA LYS A 46 5.25 14.51 47.75
C LYS A 46 6.33 13.48 47.42
N GLN A 47 5.96 12.39 46.74
CA GLN A 47 6.87 11.34 46.30
C GLN A 47 7.60 11.68 44.97
N GLY A 48 7.40 12.89 44.42
CA GLY A 48 8.12 13.35 43.23
C GLY A 48 7.62 12.72 41.93
N VAL A 49 6.42 12.11 41.94
CA VAL A 49 5.81 11.58 40.73
C VAL A 49 5.42 12.75 39.83
N VAL A 50 5.89 12.69 38.57
CA VAL A 50 5.55 13.50 37.39
C VAL A 50 4.27 14.30 37.56
N ASP A 51 4.32 15.60 37.26
CA ASP A 51 3.25 16.59 37.43
C ASP A 51 1.83 16.04 37.14
N ILE A 52 1.23 15.42 38.16
CA ILE A 52 0.05 14.56 38.03
C ILE A 52 -1.15 15.37 37.54
N ASP A 53 -1.20 16.64 37.93
CA ASP A 53 -2.24 17.58 37.51
C ASP A 53 -2.10 17.93 36.02
N LEU A 54 -0.88 18.03 35.50
CA LEU A 54 -0.62 18.22 34.08
C LEU A 54 -1.08 17.01 33.29
N LEU A 55 -0.68 15.79 33.70
CA LEU A 55 -1.11 14.54 33.06
C LEU A 55 -2.63 14.38 33.10
N ARG A 56 -3.28 14.72 34.21
CA ARG A 56 -4.74 14.73 34.35
C ARG A 56 -5.39 15.74 33.41
N SER A 57 -4.84 16.96 33.32
CA SER A 57 -5.36 18.00 32.44
C SER A 57 -5.25 17.60 30.97
N PHE A 58 -4.15 16.94 30.60
CA PHE A 58 -3.92 16.39 29.28
C PHE A 58 -4.89 15.25 28.96
N ALA A 59 -5.02 14.26 29.86
CA ALA A 59 -5.96 13.15 29.71
C ALA A 59 -7.42 13.63 29.59
N ARG A 60 -7.80 14.67 30.35
CA ARG A 60 -9.14 15.26 30.26
C ARG A 60 -9.36 15.95 28.92
N LYS A 61 -8.41 16.75 28.44
CA LYS A 61 -8.49 17.39 27.12
C LYS A 61 -8.59 16.36 25.99
N MET A 62 -7.82 15.27 26.07
CA MET A 62 -7.93 14.16 25.11
C MET A 62 -9.33 13.55 25.13
N LYS A 63 -9.85 13.23 26.32
CA LYS A 63 -11.20 12.67 26.48
C LYS A 63 -12.30 13.61 25.97
N ASP A 64 -12.17 14.91 26.21
CA ASP A 64 -13.09 15.94 25.72
C ASP A 64 -13.09 16.03 24.19
N GLN A 65 -11.98 15.63 23.53
CA GLN A 65 -11.86 15.51 22.08
C GLN A 65 -12.21 14.10 21.54
N GLY A 66 -12.63 13.18 22.41
CA GLY A 66 -12.90 11.79 22.04
C GLY A 66 -11.65 10.97 21.69
N LEU A 67 -10.46 11.42 22.11
CA LEU A 67 -9.19 10.77 21.86
C LEU A 67 -8.79 9.84 23.01
N GLU A 68 -8.26 8.68 22.65
CA GLU A 68 -7.64 7.73 23.57
C GLU A 68 -6.11 7.79 23.52
N LEU A 69 -5.45 7.21 24.53
CA LEU A 69 -3.98 7.08 24.55
C LEU A 69 -3.43 6.34 23.32
N ASN A 70 -4.21 5.40 22.77
CA ASN A 70 -3.84 4.66 21.57
C ASN A 70 -3.77 5.57 20.34
N ASP A 71 -4.65 6.57 20.25
CA ASP A 71 -4.63 7.54 19.14
C ASP A 71 -3.37 8.40 19.21
N LEU A 72 -2.96 8.81 20.41
CA LEU A 72 -1.70 9.54 20.61
C LEU A 72 -0.49 8.69 20.20
N ALA A 73 -0.47 7.41 20.61
CA ALA A 73 0.60 6.49 20.24
C ALA A 73 0.69 6.32 18.72
N PHE A 74 -0.46 6.22 18.04
CA PHE A 74 -0.54 6.16 16.59
C PHE A 74 -0.04 7.45 15.93
N SER A 75 -0.46 8.63 16.41
CA SER A 75 0.03 9.92 15.88
C SER A 75 1.53 10.09 16.05
N LEU A 76 2.10 9.67 17.20
CA LEU A 76 3.55 9.67 17.42
C LEU A 76 4.26 8.71 16.47
N HIS A 77 3.72 7.51 16.26
CA HIS A 77 4.25 6.55 15.32
C HIS A 77 4.25 7.11 13.88
N LEU A 78 3.13 7.68 13.44
CA LEU A 78 3.00 8.30 12.12
C LEU A 78 4.00 9.45 11.94
N ARG A 79 4.11 10.35 12.94
CA ARG A 79 5.08 11.46 12.91
C ARG A 79 6.52 10.96 12.81
N ASN A 80 6.86 9.89 13.51
CA ASN A 80 8.19 9.29 13.43
C ASN A 80 8.45 8.67 12.06
N MET A 81 7.45 8.00 11.47
CA MET A 81 7.57 7.50 10.09
C MET A 81 7.82 8.62 9.09
N LEU A 82 7.07 9.72 9.19
CA LEU A 82 7.25 10.88 8.31
C LEU A 82 8.68 11.44 8.42
N LYS A 83 9.22 11.56 9.64
CA LYS A 83 10.61 11.98 9.85
C LYS A 83 11.64 11.04 9.22
N ILE A 84 11.45 9.73 9.36
CA ILE A 84 12.35 8.72 8.75
C ILE A 84 12.34 8.82 7.23
N LEU A 85 11.17 9.11 6.65
CA LEU A 85 10.99 9.28 5.22
C LEU A 85 11.34 10.70 4.72
N GLU A 86 11.80 11.58 5.61
CA GLU A 86 12.07 13.00 5.33
C GLU A 86 10.87 13.73 4.67
N LEU A 87 9.66 13.29 5.01
CA LEU A 87 8.40 13.88 4.55
C LEU A 87 7.87 14.87 5.60
N SER A 88 7.43 16.03 5.14
CA SER A 88 6.75 17.00 6.00
C SER A 88 5.26 16.66 6.15
N GLU A 89 4.64 17.13 7.23
CA GLU A 89 3.20 16.96 7.45
C GLU A 89 2.38 17.64 6.34
N GLU A 90 2.84 18.80 5.85
CA GLU A 90 2.20 19.52 4.74
C GLU A 90 2.23 18.71 3.44
N LYS A 91 3.32 17.97 3.17
CA LYS A 91 3.42 17.12 1.98
C LYS A 91 2.50 15.91 2.06
N LEU A 92 2.32 15.34 3.25
CA LEU A 92 1.33 14.29 3.47
C LEU A 92 -0.09 14.81 3.21
N ASP A 93 -0.42 16.00 3.74
CA ASP A 93 -1.73 16.62 3.53
C ASP A 93 -1.99 16.94 2.05
N GLU A 94 -1.00 17.51 1.35
CA GLU A 94 -1.07 17.73 -0.11
C GLU A 94 -1.36 16.41 -0.86
N PHE A 95 -0.68 15.33 -0.49
CA PHE A 95 -0.88 14.01 -1.10
C PHE A 95 -2.29 13.46 -0.82
N LEU A 96 -2.77 13.52 0.43
CA LEU A 96 -4.11 13.05 0.79
C LEU A 96 -5.19 13.85 0.08
N LEU A 97 -4.99 15.16 -0.07
CA LEU A 97 -5.91 16.03 -0.81
C LEU A 97 -5.90 15.70 -2.31
N ALA A 98 -4.73 15.51 -2.92
CA ALA A 98 -4.62 15.08 -4.31
C ALA A 98 -5.30 13.72 -4.54
N LEU A 99 -5.12 12.77 -3.62
CA LEU A 99 -5.78 11.47 -3.62
C LEU A 99 -7.30 11.61 -3.55
N SER A 100 -7.82 12.49 -2.68
CA SER A 100 -9.26 12.74 -2.54
C SER A 100 -9.88 13.27 -3.84
N ILE A 101 -9.21 14.24 -4.49
CA ILE A 101 -9.64 14.83 -5.76
C ILE A 101 -9.61 13.78 -6.86
N TYR A 102 -8.54 12.98 -6.93
CA TYR A 102 -8.42 11.90 -7.91
C TYR A 102 -9.54 10.87 -7.74
N ASN A 103 -9.80 10.43 -6.51
CA ASN A 103 -10.85 9.45 -6.23
C ASN A 103 -12.23 9.98 -6.61
N TYR A 104 -12.52 11.25 -6.31
CA TYR A 104 -13.76 11.90 -6.71
C TYR A 104 -13.91 11.95 -8.24
N LYS A 105 -12.88 12.43 -8.96
CA LYS A 105 -12.90 12.55 -10.44
C LYS A 105 -13.09 11.20 -11.14
N ASN A 106 -12.57 10.12 -10.56
CA ASN A 106 -12.59 8.79 -11.16
C ASN A 106 -13.68 7.88 -10.56
N ASN A 107 -14.60 8.40 -9.74
CA ASN A 107 -15.65 7.64 -9.06
C ASN A 107 -15.11 6.43 -8.25
N ILE A 108 -13.93 6.57 -7.64
CA ILE A 108 -13.33 5.53 -6.82
C ILE A 108 -13.92 5.65 -5.41
N GLN A 109 -14.84 4.76 -5.08
CA GLN A 109 -15.50 4.73 -3.76
C GLN A 109 -14.59 4.21 -2.64
N ASN A 110 -13.51 3.49 -2.97
CA ASN A 110 -12.61 2.90 -2.00
C ASN A 110 -11.16 3.39 -2.22
N PRO A 111 -10.67 4.37 -1.42
CA PRO A 111 -9.30 4.85 -1.49
C PRO A 111 -8.23 3.77 -1.29
N GLU A 112 -8.51 2.71 -0.52
CA GLU A 112 -7.57 1.60 -0.36
C GLU A 112 -7.30 0.87 -1.68
N LYS A 113 -8.29 0.84 -2.58
CA LYS A 113 -8.11 0.25 -3.91
C LYS A 113 -7.03 1.00 -4.68
N PHE A 114 -7.01 2.33 -4.61
CA PHE A 114 -5.96 3.12 -5.24
C PHE A 114 -4.59 2.78 -4.69
N ILE A 115 -4.43 2.74 -3.36
CA ILE A 115 -3.15 2.39 -2.72
C ILE A 115 -2.68 0.99 -3.14
N LYS A 116 -3.60 0.02 -3.25
CA LYS A 116 -3.29 -1.33 -3.75
C LYS A 116 -2.82 -1.32 -5.20
N GLU A 117 -3.42 -0.51 -6.07
CA GLU A 117 -2.98 -0.39 -7.47
C GLU A 117 -1.62 0.31 -7.58
N VAL A 118 -1.36 1.37 -6.81
CA VAL A 118 -0.03 2.01 -6.75
C VAL A 118 1.03 0.99 -6.32
N LYS A 119 0.74 0.17 -5.31
CA LYS A 119 1.63 -0.90 -4.89
C LYS A 119 1.89 -1.92 -6.00
N LYS A 120 0.85 -2.36 -6.72
CA LYS A 120 1.02 -3.28 -7.86
C LYS A 120 1.91 -2.68 -8.94
N VAL A 121 1.72 -1.41 -9.29
CA VAL A 121 2.56 -0.73 -10.28
C VAL A 121 4.01 -0.71 -9.79
N SER A 122 4.26 -0.35 -8.53
CA SER A 122 5.59 -0.41 -7.93
C SER A 122 6.20 -1.81 -7.97
N ASP A 123 5.43 -2.86 -7.66
CA ASP A 123 5.89 -4.24 -7.70
C ASP A 123 6.23 -4.71 -9.13
N TYR A 124 5.45 -4.28 -10.13
CA TYR A 124 5.73 -4.59 -11.55
C TYR A 124 7.00 -3.91 -12.02
N VAL A 125 7.15 -2.63 -11.72
CA VAL A 125 8.34 -1.83 -12.05
C VAL A 125 9.60 -2.46 -11.46
N ALA A 126 9.55 -2.87 -10.19
CA ALA A 126 10.66 -3.55 -9.53
C ALA A 126 11.01 -4.90 -10.18
N ARG A 127 10.01 -5.68 -10.63
CA ARG A 127 10.26 -6.95 -11.35
C ARG A 127 10.89 -6.75 -12.73
N LEU A 128 10.63 -5.61 -13.36
CA LEU A 128 11.19 -5.27 -14.66
C LEU A 128 12.59 -4.65 -14.55
N ASP A 129 13.08 -4.43 -13.32
CA ASP A 129 14.32 -3.70 -13.04
C ASP A 129 14.34 -2.30 -13.67
N VAL A 130 13.17 -1.65 -13.66
CA VAL A 130 12.97 -0.29 -14.18
C VAL A 130 12.70 0.63 -12.99
N SER A 131 13.07 1.90 -13.11
CA SER A 131 12.66 2.94 -12.16
C SER A 131 11.22 3.37 -12.40
N ILE A 132 10.45 3.65 -11.34
CA ILE A 132 9.07 4.15 -11.52
C ILE A 132 9.03 5.51 -12.23
N PHE A 133 10.12 6.27 -12.15
CA PHE A 133 10.27 7.55 -12.83
C PHE A 133 10.48 7.38 -14.34
N ASP A 134 11.05 6.25 -14.76
CA ASP A 134 11.37 5.95 -16.16
C ASP A 134 10.32 5.02 -16.80
N LEU A 135 9.26 4.68 -16.06
CA LEU A 135 8.22 3.73 -16.49
C LEU A 135 7.55 4.17 -17.79
N VAL A 136 7.30 5.47 -17.96
CA VAL A 136 6.63 6.00 -19.16
C VAL A 136 7.51 5.79 -20.39
N ASP A 137 8.79 6.16 -20.30
CA ASP A 137 9.75 6.02 -21.40
C ASP A 137 9.95 4.54 -21.74
N TYR A 138 10.09 3.69 -20.71
CA TYR A 138 10.18 2.25 -20.88
C TYR A 138 8.97 1.66 -21.63
N ILE A 139 7.75 2.10 -21.29
CA ILE A 139 6.53 1.64 -21.98
C ILE A 139 6.54 2.06 -23.44
N GLU A 140 6.96 3.28 -23.75
CA GLU A 140 7.01 3.78 -25.12
C GLU A 140 8.07 3.06 -25.96
N GLU A 141 9.25 2.81 -25.41
CA GLU A 141 10.29 2.00 -26.06
C GLU A 141 9.78 0.60 -26.40
N ARG A 142 9.13 -0.07 -25.45
CA ARG A 142 8.56 -1.42 -25.67
C ARG A 142 7.42 -1.43 -26.68
N LYS A 143 6.61 -0.37 -26.76
CA LYS A 143 5.59 -0.23 -27.82
C LYS A 143 6.23 -0.12 -29.21
N VAL A 144 7.35 0.60 -29.34
CA VAL A 144 8.07 0.72 -30.61
C VAL A 144 8.68 -0.62 -31.02
N GLU A 145 9.31 -1.33 -30.09
CA GLU A 145 9.87 -2.66 -30.32
C GLU A 145 8.80 -3.67 -30.74
N LEU A 146 7.64 -3.67 -30.05
CA LEU A 146 6.52 -4.53 -30.39
C LEU A 146 6.07 -4.34 -31.84
N LYS A 147 5.92 -3.08 -32.28
CA LYS A 147 5.56 -2.77 -33.68
C LYS A 147 6.60 -3.26 -34.68
N LYS A 148 7.89 -3.15 -34.37
CA LYS A 148 8.97 -3.67 -35.24
C LYS A 148 8.86 -5.18 -35.39
N LEU A 149 8.71 -5.90 -34.29
CA LEU A 149 8.56 -7.36 -34.29
C LEU A 149 7.30 -7.80 -35.04
N GLU A 150 6.18 -7.08 -34.92
CA GLU A 150 4.96 -7.36 -35.68
C GLU A 150 5.18 -7.25 -37.19
N ILE A 151 5.93 -6.24 -37.64
CA ILE A 151 6.30 -6.06 -39.06
C ILE A 151 7.20 -7.20 -39.53
N GLU A 152 8.21 -7.56 -38.74
CA GLU A 152 9.12 -8.67 -39.04
C GLU A 152 8.35 -10.00 -39.18
N ILE A 153 7.46 -10.32 -38.23
CA ILE A 153 6.61 -11.51 -38.27
C ILE A 153 5.73 -11.51 -39.53
N TYR A 154 5.15 -10.37 -39.90
CA TYR A 154 4.33 -10.27 -41.10
C TYR A 154 5.14 -10.53 -42.37
N SER A 155 6.32 -9.92 -42.49
CA SER A 155 7.22 -10.12 -43.64
C SER A 155 7.65 -11.57 -43.78
N ALA A 156 8.09 -12.21 -42.69
CA ALA A 156 8.49 -13.61 -42.67
C ALA A 156 7.34 -14.55 -43.05
N LYS A 157 6.10 -14.25 -42.65
CA LYS A 157 4.91 -15.01 -43.06
C LYS A 157 4.64 -14.91 -44.56
N MET A 158 4.82 -13.74 -45.16
CA MET A 158 4.68 -13.55 -46.60
C MET A 158 5.74 -14.34 -47.38
N ASP A 159 7.00 -14.26 -46.97
CA ASP A 159 8.10 -15.00 -47.60
C ASP A 159 7.87 -16.51 -47.54
N LEU A 160 7.44 -17.01 -46.38
CA LEU A 160 7.12 -18.43 -46.20
C LEU A 160 5.94 -18.87 -47.09
N GLY A 161 4.95 -18.00 -47.31
CA GLY A 161 3.87 -18.23 -48.27
C GLY A 161 4.38 -18.34 -49.72
N MET A 162 5.26 -17.44 -50.12
CA MET A 162 5.86 -17.43 -51.47
C MET A 162 6.75 -18.65 -51.72
N LEU A 163 7.55 -19.04 -50.72
CA LEU A 163 8.38 -20.25 -50.82
C LEU A 163 7.52 -21.52 -50.94
N LYS A 164 6.43 -21.63 -50.17
CA LYS A 164 5.47 -22.75 -50.32
C LYS A 164 4.82 -22.79 -51.70
N TYR A 165 4.48 -21.63 -52.26
CA TYR A 165 3.94 -21.55 -53.61
C TYR A 165 4.96 -22.03 -54.65
N ARG A 166 6.20 -21.55 -54.56
CA ARG A 166 7.30 -21.99 -55.46
C ARG A 166 7.58 -23.48 -55.35
N GLN A 167 7.59 -24.01 -54.13
CA GLN A 167 7.77 -25.45 -53.89
C GLN A 167 6.72 -26.28 -54.63
N LYS A 168 5.43 -25.91 -54.51
CA LYS A 168 4.34 -26.60 -55.23
C LYS A 168 4.50 -26.54 -56.75
N GLN A 169 4.96 -25.41 -57.28
CA GLN A 169 5.22 -25.28 -58.71
C GLN A 169 6.32 -26.25 -59.14
N ILE A 170 7.45 -26.28 -58.42
CA ILE A 170 8.57 -27.19 -58.69
C ILE A 170 8.11 -28.65 -58.63
N GLU A 171 7.38 -29.05 -57.59
CA GLU A 171 6.84 -30.41 -57.44
C GLU A 171 5.94 -30.80 -58.63
N SER A 172 5.11 -29.87 -59.11
CA SER A 172 4.27 -30.10 -60.28
C SER A 172 5.07 -30.27 -61.57
N HIS A 173 6.15 -29.51 -61.74
CA HIS A 173 7.05 -29.61 -62.89
C HIS A 173 7.85 -30.92 -62.87
N ILE A 174 8.36 -31.34 -61.71
CA ILE A 174 9.03 -32.63 -61.53
C ILE A 174 8.09 -33.77 -61.89
N LYS A 175 6.84 -33.75 -61.40
CA LYS A 175 5.84 -34.79 -61.72
C LYS A 175 5.55 -34.89 -63.22
N ARG A 176 5.45 -33.76 -63.92
CA ARG A 176 5.25 -33.72 -65.39
C ARG A 176 6.47 -34.27 -66.14
N ALA A 177 7.68 -33.88 -65.74
CA ALA A 177 8.92 -34.36 -66.36
C ALA A 177 9.12 -35.88 -66.18
N SER A 178 8.80 -36.41 -64.99
CA SER A 178 8.83 -37.86 -64.73
C SER A 178 7.81 -38.63 -65.57
N ASN A 179 6.61 -38.09 -65.78
CA ASN A 179 5.60 -38.73 -66.64
C ASN A 179 6.00 -38.76 -68.12
N ASN A 180 6.63 -37.68 -68.64
CA ASN A 180 7.07 -37.64 -70.04
C ASN A 180 8.23 -38.60 -70.34
N LYS A 181 9.20 -38.75 -69.42
CA LYS A 181 10.29 -39.73 -69.56
C LYS A 181 9.78 -41.18 -69.63
N THR A 182 8.71 -41.51 -68.90
CA THR A 182 8.09 -42.84 -68.95
C THR A 182 7.42 -43.11 -70.30
N ILE A 183 6.89 -42.07 -70.96
CA ILE A 183 6.25 -42.18 -72.28
C ILE A 183 7.31 -42.34 -73.38
N GLU A 184 8.40 -41.56 -73.35
CA GLU A 184 9.51 -41.65 -74.32
C GLU A 184 10.25 -43.01 -74.26
N ASN A 185 10.41 -43.56 -73.06
CA ASN A 185 10.99 -44.90 -72.87
C ASN A 185 10.06 -46.02 -73.38
N ASN A 186 8.74 -45.81 -73.37
CA ASN A 186 7.77 -46.78 -73.88
C ASN A 186 7.59 -46.70 -75.42
N THR A 187 7.90 -45.56 -76.05
CA THR A 187 7.85 -45.41 -77.52
C THR A 187 9.14 -45.81 -78.23
N SER A 188 10.25 -46.03 -77.51
CA SER A 188 11.53 -46.48 -78.10
C SER A 188 11.69 -48.01 -78.17
N ILE A 189 10.64 -48.78 -77.85
CA ILE A 189 10.62 -50.26 -77.83
C ILE A 189 9.69 -50.85 -78.93
N LEU A 190 9.14 -50.01 -79.81
CA LEU A 190 8.37 -50.42 -81.00
C LEU A 190 9.17 -50.11 -82.28
#